data_AF-A0A3C0FT96-F1
#
_entry.id   AF-A0A3C0FT96-F1
#
_cell.length_a   1.000
_cell.length_b   1.000
_cell.length_c   1.000
_cell.angle_alpha   90.00
_cell.angle_beta   90.00
_cell.angle_gamma   90.00
#
_symmetry.space_group_name_H-M   'P 1'
#
loop_
_entity.id
_entity.type
_entity.pdbx_description
1 polymer ?
#
loop_
_entity_poly.entity_id
_entity_poly.type
_entity_poly.pdbx_seq_one_letter_code
_entity_poly.pdbx_strand_id
1 'polypeptide(L)' 'MRIGVLTSGGDCAGLNAVILAVVRRAVLGYGWDVVGIRQGTHGLMQDPPQA' A
#
# COMPACT_ATOMS: atom_id res chain seq x y z
N MET A 1 15.08 1.45 -0.95
CA MET A 1 14.14 1.91 0.11
C MET A 1 12.88 1.08 0.00
N ARG A 2 12.19 0.81 1.11
CA ARG A 2 10.98 -0.03 1.14
C ARG A 2 9.84 0.74 1.77
N ILE A 3 8.67 0.75 1.13
CA ILE A 3 7.48 1.48 1.59
C ILE A 3 6.29 0.53 1.76
N GLY A 4 5.41 0.83 2.72
CA GLY A 4 4.13 0.14 2.92
C GLY A 4 2.97 1.00 2.38
N VAL A 5 1.98 0.38 1.76
CA VAL A 5 0.75 1.04 1.27
C VAL A 5 -0.45 0.34 1.88
N LEU A 6 -1.36 1.13 2.44
CA LEU A 6 -2.68 0.68 2.92
C LEU A 6 -3.73 1.72 2.60
N THR A 7 -4.99 1.28 2.53
CA THR A 7 -6.15 2.17 2.48
C THR A 7 -6.96 2.01 3.76
N SER A 8 -7.39 3.12 4.35
CA SER A 8 -8.29 3.11 5.52
C SER A 8 -9.53 3.96 5.24
N GLY A 9 -10.63 3.69 5.95
CA GLY A 9 -11.93 4.26 5.66
C GLY A 9 -12.75 3.42 4.68
N GLY A 10 -13.77 4.03 4.09
CA GLY A 10 -14.62 3.37 3.09
C GLY A 10 -13.91 3.21 1.74
N ASP A 11 -14.27 2.16 1.00
CA ASP A 11 -13.79 1.97 -0.37
C ASP A 11 -14.46 2.97 -1.32
N CYS A 12 -13.73 3.39 -2.34
CA CYS A 12 -14.26 4.25 -3.39
C CYS A 12 -13.68 3.86 -4.76
N ALA A 13 -14.46 4.11 -5.80
CA ALA A 13 -14.00 3.96 -7.17
C ALA A 13 -12.78 4.86 -7.39
N GLY A 14 -11.61 4.24 -7.58
CA GLY A 14 -10.35 4.95 -7.82
C GLY A 14 -9.20 4.55 -6.89
N LEU A 15 -9.47 3.95 -5.71
CA LEU A 15 -8.39 3.55 -4.80
C LEU A 15 -7.40 2.58 -5.44
N ASN A 16 -7.90 1.61 -6.22
CA ASN A 16 -7.03 0.70 -6.97
C ASN A 16 -6.14 1.41 -8.00
N ALA A 17 -6.64 2.47 -8.64
CA ALA A 17 -5.85 3.27 -9.58
C ALA A 17 -4.76 4.07 -8.85
N VAL A 18 -5.07 4.62 -7.66
CA VAL A 18 -4.10 5.31 -6.81
C VAL A 18 -3.01 4.36 -6.32
N ILE A 19 -3.38 3.17 -5.82
CA ILE A 19 -2.41 2.14 -5.40
C ILE A 19 -1.48 1.79 -6.56
N LEU A 20 -2.03 1.55 -7.76
CA LEU A 20 -1.24 1.26 -8.95
C LEU A 20 -0.28 2.40 -9.31
N ALA A 21 -0.73 3.66 -9.24
CA ALA A 21 0.10 4.82 -9.54
C ALA A 21 1.29 4.94 -8.57
N VAL A 22 1.05 4.74 -7.27
CA VAL A 22 2.10 4.74 -6.23
C VAL A 22 3.09 3.61 -6.48
N VAL A 23 2.61 2.38 -6.69
CA VAL A 23 3.46 1.21 -6.94
C VAL A 23 4.32 1.41 -8.20
N ARG A 24 3.71 1.85 -9.31
CA ARG A 24 4.44 2.11 -10.55
C ARG A 24 5.51 3.17 -10.38
N ARG A 25 5.20 4.28 -9.70
CA ARG A 25 6.19 5.34 -9.49
C ARG A 25 7.34 4.87 -8.59
N ALA A 26 7.04 4.14 -7.52
CA ALA A 26 8.04 3.61 -6.60
C ALA A 26 8.98 2.60 -7.29
N VAL A 27 8.41 1.58 -7.96
CA VAL A 27 9.18 0.49 -8.57
C VAL A 27 9.91 0.98 -9.83
N LEU A 28 9.20 1.59 -10.77
CA LEU A 28 9.77 1.95 -12.08
C LEU A 28 10.55 3.27 -12.05
N GLY A 29 10.11 4.23 -11.23
CA GLY A 29 10.73 5.56 -11.17
C GLY A 29 11.88 5.65 -10.17
N TYR A 30 11.81 4.91 -9.07
CA TYR A 30 12.78 5.02 -7.98
C TYR A 30 13.50 3.71 -7.63
N GLY A 31 13.10 2.56 -8.21
CA GLY A 31 13.66 1.25 -7.87
C GLY A 31 13.39 0.84 -6.43
N TRP A 32 12.26 1.25 -5.86
CA TRP A 32 11.88 0.95 -4.47
C TRP A 32 11.00 -0.29 -4.39
N ASP A 33 11.08 -0.97 -3.25
CA ASP A 33 10.17 -2.08 -2.91
C ASP A 33 8.89 -1.56 -2.26
N VAL A 34 7.77 -2.18 -2.61
CA VAL A 34 6.45 -1.82 -2.07
C VAL A 34 5.78 -3.03 -1.44
N VAL A 35 5.20 -2.83 -0.25
CA VAL A 35 4.43 -3.83 0.49
C VAL A 35 2.99 -3.36 0.65
N GLY A 36 2.03 -4.20 0.33
CA GLY A 36 0.62 -3.90 0.54
C GLY A 36 0.15 -4.40 1.91
N ILE A 37 -0.27 -3.51 2.80
CA ILE A 37 -0.79 -3.90 4.11
C ILE A 37 -2.30 -4.04 4.00
N ARG A 38 -2.80 -5.24 4.30
CA ARG A 38 -4.22 -5.59 4.21
C ARG A 38 -5.00 -5.09 5.43
N GLN A 39 -6.32 -5.00 5.32
CA GLN A 39 -7.22 -4.60 6.41
C GLN A 39 -6.94 -3.19 7.01
N GLY A 40 -6.42 -2.28 6.19
CA GLY A 40 -6.15 -0.90 6.58
C GLY A 40 -5.30 -0.80 7.85
N THR A 41 -5.67 0.11 8.74
CA THR A 41 -4.95 0.31 10.02
C THR A 41 -4.96 -0.95 10.89
N HIS A 42 -6.01 -1.77 10.82
CA HIS A 42 -6.09 -2.98 11.64
C HIS A 42 -5.00 -4.00 11.29
N GLY A 43 -4.76 -4.24 10.00
CA GLY A 43 -3.68 -5.15 9.59
C GLY A 43 -2.28 -4.55 9.78
N LEU A 44 -2.15 -3.23 9.82
CA LEU A 44 -0.89 -2.57 10.19
C LEU A 44 -0.52 -2.78 11.67
N MET A 45 -1.52 -2.80 12.57
CA MET A 45 -1.31 -2.96 14.02
C MET A 45 -1.02 -4.40 14.47
N GLN A 46 -1.09 -5.38 13.56
CA GLN A 46 -0.77 -6.78 13.88
C GLN A 46 0.75 -6.97 14.05
N ASP A 47 1.14 -8.01 14.77
CA ASP A 47 2.55 -8.40 14.92
C ASP A 47 2.77 -9.86 14.45
N PRO A 48 3.38 -10.08 13.27
CA PRO A 48 3.84 -9.06 12.32
C PRO A 48 2.66 -8.41 11.55
N PRO A 49 2.87 -7.22 10.94
CA PRO A 49 1.87 -6.57 10.09
C PRO A 49 1.42 -7.48 8.94
N GLN A 50 0.15 -7.41 8.57
CA GLN A 50 -0.44 -8.22 7.50
C GLN A 50 -0.08 -7.69 6.10
N ALA A 51 1.19 -7.85 5.77
CA ALA A 51 1.84 -7.50 4.51
C ALA A 51 1.52 -8.46 3.33
#